data_AF-A0A966UV54-F1
#
_entry.id   AF-A0A966UV54-F1
#
_cell.length_a   1.000
_cell.length_b   1.000
_cell.length_c   1.000
_cell.angle_alpha   90.00
_cell.angle_beta   90.00
_cell.angle_gamma   90.00
#
_symmetry.space_group_name_H-M   'P 1'
#
loop_
_entity.id
_entity.type
_entity.pdbx_description
1 polymer ?
#
loop_
_entity_poly.entity_id
_entity_poly.type
_entity_poly.pdbx_seq_one_letter_code
_entity_poly.pdbx_strand_id
1 'polypeptide(L)'
;MAENPHLSFVCVSRNDKHGGDPLARLAYCCKNFIKQSETYRVSSEFVIVEWNPPKDRPSLKQELKKIVRPTANTQVRIITVPEEVITVPEEVHQKFEFSEKLPLFQMIGKNVGIRRARGEFVLSSNIDILLGDRLFVELLPKKLRKEVLYRSNRLDLKNDILQDEFREVHALKYATRLNAMPNTIQLGSGGEILMSYRPSGSSIAKQRKAIFLS
;
A
#
# COMPACT_ATOMS: atom_id res chain seq x y z
N MET A 1 16.53 -11.75 8.34
CA MET A 1 15.53 -10.67 8.11
C MET A 1 16.13 -9.69 7.11
N ALA A 2 15.36 -9.17 6.14
CA ALA A 2 15.94 -8.32 5.09
C ALA A 2 16.20 -6.88 5.58
N GLU A 3 17.43 -6.54 5.95
CA GLU A 3 17.77 -5.20 6.45
C GLU A 3 17.51 -4.06 5.45
N ASN A 4 17.45 -4.37 4.14
CA ASN A 4 17.21 -3.40 3.08
C ASN A 4 16.13 -3.90 2.09
N PRO A 5 14.83 -3.62 2.34
CA PRO A 5 13.78 -3.94 1.39
C PRO A 5 14.02 -3.25 0.03
N HIS A 6 13.65 -3.89 -1.06
CA HIS A 6 13.60 -3.25 -2.36
C HIS A 6 12.35 -2.36 -2.49
N LEU A 7 11.19 -2.86 -2.03
CA LEU A 7 9.91 -2.16 -2.11
C LEU A 7 9.26 -2.01 -0.73
N SER A 8 8.77 -0.81 -0.43
CA SER A 8 7.85 -0.55 0.68
C SER A 8 6.44 -0.30 0.16
N PHE A 9 5.50 -1.20 0.44
CA PHE A 9 4.08 -0.91 0.29
C PHE A 9 3.63 -0.07 1.49
N VAL A 10 3.10 1.12 1.28
CA VAL A 10 2.65 2.04 2.34
C VAL A 10 1.15 2.28 2.19
N CYS A 11 0.39 1.99 3.25
CA CYS A 11 -1.02 2.36 3.35
C CYS A 11 -1.37 2.90 4.74
N VAL A 12 -2.58 3.46 4.87
CA VAL A 12 -3.09 4.06 6.10
C VAL A 12 -4.46 3.50 6.37
N SER A 13 -4.74 3.16 7.63
CA SER A 13 -6.06 2.70 8.05
C SER A 13 -6.27 2.91 9.54
N ARG A 14 -7.45 2.54 10.02
CA ARG A 14 -7.84 2.44 11.43
C ARG A 14 -8.93 1.38 11.56
N ASN A 15 -9.12 0.81 12.75
CA ASN A 15 -10.10 -0.25 12.96
C ASN A 15 -11.54 0.29 13.17
N ASP A 16 -12.06 1.07 12.22
CA ASP A 16 -13.31 1.82 12.36
C ASP A 16 -14.54 1.21 11.64
N LYS A 17 -14.38 0.11 10.89
CA LYS A 17 -15.41 -0.48 10.01
C LYS A 17 -15.84 0.43 8.84
N HIS A 18 -14.99 1.39 8.45
CA HIS A 18 -15.28 2.24 7.31
C HIS A 18 -15.38 1.42 6.00
N GLY A 19 -16.46 1.64 5.25
CA GLY A 19 -16.69 0.95 3.97
C GLY A 19 -16.93 -0.56 4.13
N GLY A 20 -17.57 -0.99 5.22
CA GLY A 20 -17.87 -2.40 5.51
C GLY A 20 -16.79 -3.04 6.37
N ASP A 21 -15.99 -3.94 5.78
CA ASP A 21 -14.92 -4.64 6.49
C ASP A 21 -13.52 -4.23 5.96
N PRO A 22 -12.97 -3.10 6.45
CA PRO A 22 -11.62 -2.66 6.08
C PRO A 22 -10.53 -3.60 6.58
N LEU A 23 -10.76 -4.35 7.67
CA LEU A 23 -9.80 -5.30 8.20
C LEU A 23 -9.68 -6.51 7.26
N ALA A 24 -10.80 -7.07 6.79
CA ALA A 24 -10.79 -8.17 5.84
C ALA A 24 -10.09 -7.78 4.53
N ARG A 25 -10.41 -6.60 3.98
CA ARG A 25 -9.76 -6.09 2.76
C ARG A 25 -8.26 -5.85 2.96
N LEU A 26 -7.86 -5.22 4.06
CA LEU A 26 -6.45 -5.01 4.40
C LEU A 26 -5.70 -6.33 4.55
N ALA A 27 -6.28 -7.29 5.27
CA ALA A 27 -5.67 -8.60 5.46
C ALA A 27 -5.53 -9.34 4.13
N TYR A 28 -6.52 -9.26 3.26
CA TYR A 28 -6.48 -9.87 1.93
C TYR A 28 -5.40 -9.21 1.04
N CYS A 29 -5.34 -7.88 0.98
CA CYS A 29 -4.28 -7.14 0.30
C CYS A 29 -2.89 -7.54 0.82
N CYS A 30 -2.70 -7.52 2.14
CA CYS A 30 -1.42 -7.82 2.78
C CYS A 30 -0.98 -9.28 2.54
N LYS A 31 -1.89 -10.25 2.67
CA LYS A 31 -1.61 -11.67 2.38
C LYS A 31 -1.18 -11.88 0.93
N ASN A 32 -1.84 -11.24 -0.02
CA ASN A 32 -1.48 -11.35 -1.43
C ASN A 32 -0.11 -10.72 -1.71
N PHE A 33 0.17 -9.55 -1.15
CA PHE A 33 1.49 -8.92 -1.27
C PHE A 33 2.62 -9.78 -0.69
N ILE A 34 2.40 -10.39 0.49
CA ILE A 34 3.36 -11.32 1.12
C ILE A 34 3.61 -12.52 0.20
N LYS A 35 2.52 -13.15 -0.29
CA LYS A 35 2.61 -14.30 -1.18
C LYS A 35 3.37 -13.98 -2.47
N GLN A 36 3.08 -12.84 -3.09
CA GLN A 36 3.78 -12.40 -4.31
C GLN A 36 5.26 -12.11 -4.04
N SER A 37 5.56 -11.40 -2.96
CA SER A 37 6.95 -11.09 -2.57
C SER A 37 7.76 -12.37 -2.30
N GLU A 38 7.15 -13.40 -1.71
CA GLU A 38 7.77 -14.72 -1.53
C GLU A 38 7.94 -15.46 -2.87
N THR A 39 6.87 -15.57 -3.66
CA THR A 39 6.85 -16.26 -4.96
C THR A 39 7.93 -15.71 -5.90
N TYR A 40 8.03 -14.38 -5.98
CA TYR A 40 8.96 -13.68 -6.87
C TYR A 40 10.27 -13.28 -6.20
N ARG A 41 10.49 -13.72 -4.94
CA ARG A 41 11.71 -13.47 -4.16
C ARG A 41 12.09 -11.99 -4.07
N VAL A 42 11.09 -11.11 -4.05
CA VAL A 42 11.31 -9.67 -3.88
C VAL A 42 11.41 -9.37 -2.40
N SER A 43 12.53 -8.76 -2.00
CA SER A 43 12.67 -8.25 -0.63
C SER A 43 11.74 -7.06 -0.44
N SER A 44 10.75 -7.20 0.43
CA SER A 44 9.69 -6.21 0.57
C SER A 44 9.37 -5.90 2.04
N GLU A 45 8.79 -4.74 2.28
CA GLU A 45 8.05 -4.46 3.50
C GLU A 45 6.64 -3.95 3.22
N PHE A 46 5.70 -4.31 4.09
CA PHE A 46 4.32 -3.81 4.09
C PHE A 46 4.15 -2.91 5.32
N VAL A 47 4.05 -1.61 5.07
CA VAL A 47 3.98 -0.51 6.03
C VAL A 47 2.54 -0.04 6.19
N ILE A 48 1.98 -0.21 7.38
CA ILE A 48 0.63 0.28 7.71
C ILE A 48 0.77 1.39 8.74
N VAL A 49 0.23 2.57 8.45
CA VAL A 49 0.07 3.63 9.44
C VAL A 49 -1.32 3.53 10.05
N GLU A 50 -1.40 3.14 11.32
CA GLU A 50 -2.66 3.15 12.06
C GLU A 50 -2.93 4.57 12.57
N TRP A 51 -3.90 5.27 11.97
CA TRP A 51 -4.13 6.70 12.23
C TRP A 51 -5.39 6.95 13.04
N ASN A 52 -5.25 7.66 14.17
CA ASN A 52 -6.34 8.03 15.07
C ASN A 52 -7.23 6.80 15.41
N PRO A 53 -6.73 5.73 16.03
CA PRO A 53 -7.51 4.51 16.28
C PRO A 53 -8.75 4.80 17.17
N PRO A 54 -9.91 4.16 16.92
CA PRO A 54 -11.03 4.21 17.86
C PRO A 54 -10.63 3.65 19.24
N LYS A 55 -10.99 4.34 20.32
CA LYS A 55 -10.66 3.94 21.71
C LYS A 55 -11.49 2.76 22.22
N ASP A 56 -12.65 2.54 21.63
CA ASP A 56 -13.63 1.51 21.99
C ASP A 56 -13.37 0.15 21.34
N ARG A 57 -12.25 0.00 20.60
CA ARG A 57 -11.94 -1.19 19.81
C ARG A 57 -10.48 -1.61 19.93
N PRO A 58 -10.17 -2.90 19.69
CA PRO A 58 -8.80 -3.34 19.56
C PRO A 58 -8.10 -2.58 18.43
N SER A 59 -6.80 -2.34 18.61
CA SER A 59 -5.97 -1.75 17.57
C SER A 59 -5.95 -2.64 16.31
N LEU A 60 -5.80 -2.00 15.16
CA LEU A 60 -5.60 -2.67 13.87
C LEU A 60 -4.40 -3.61 13.94
N LYS A 61 -3.33 -3.24 14.66
CA LYS A 61 -2.19 -4.14 14.90
C LYS A 61 -2.59 -5.42 15.62
N GLN A 62 -3.38 -5.33 16.68
CA GLN A 62 -3.82 -6.51 17.43
C GLN A 62 -4.64 -7.45 16.55
N GLU A 63 -5.59 -6.93 15.78
CA GLU A 63 -6.42 -7.75 14.90
C GLU A 63 -5.64 -8.32 13.72
N LEU A 64 -4.84 -7.50 13.03
CA LEU A 64 -4.09 -7.95 11.86
C LEU A 64 -3.06 -9.02 12.21
N LYS A 65 -2.41 -8.90 13.38
CA LYS A 65 -1.50 -9.94 13.90
C LYS A 65 -2.19 -11.27 14.16
N LYS A 66 -3.51 -11.35 14.31
CA LYS A 66 -4.20 -12.64 14.45
C LYS A 66 -4.28 -13.38 13.12
N ILE A 67 -4.42 -12.65 12.02
CA ILE A 67 -4.80 -13.18 10.70
C ILE A 67 -3.71 -13.10 9.62
N VAL A 68 -2.68 -12.29 9.81
CA VAL A 68 -1.53 -12.16 8.88
C VAL A 68 -0.25 -12.65 9.54
N ARG A 69 0.57 -13.39 8.80
CA ARG A 69 1.90 -13.87 9.23
C ARG A 69 2.95 -13.40 8.22
N PRO A 70 4.04 -12.73 8.65
CA PRO A 70 5.12 -12.34 7.75
C PRO A 70 5.94 -13.56 7.29
N THR A 71 6.71 -13.41 6.22
CA THR A 71 7.60 -14.44 5.66
C THR A 71 9.04 -13.95 5.58
N ALA A 72 9.99 -14.82 5.21
CA ALA A 72 11.41 -14.45 5.13
C ALA A 72 11.67 -13.29 4.15
N ASN A 73 10.91 -13.24 3.04
CA ASN A 73 11.03 -12.22 2.00
C ASN A 73 10.21 -10.95 2.27
N THR A 74 9.28 -10.98 3.24
CA THR A 74 8.39 -9.84 3.51
C THR A 74 8.33 -9.49 5.00
N GLN A 75 8.69 -8.25 5.32
CA GLN A 75 8.43 -7.68 6.65
C GLN A 75 7.08 -6.99 6.69
N VAL A 76 6.23 -7.32 7.66
CA VAL A 76 5.02 -6.55 7.91
C VAL A 76 5.30 -5.61 9.08
N ARG A 77 5.35 -4.31 8.81
CA ARG A 77 5.61 -3.26 9.79
C ARG A 77 4.37 -2.38 9.93
N ILE A 78 3.97 -2.16 11.16
CA ILE A 78 2.93 -1.20 11.49
C ILE A 78 3.64 -0.01 12.12
N ILE A 79 3.53 1.14 11.46
CA ILE A 79 4.28 2.35 11.75
C ILE A 79 3.48 3.29 12.65
N THR A 80 4.24 3.90 13.56
CA THR A 80 3.87 4.46 14.85
C THR A 80 4.28 5.93 14.94
N VAL A 81 3.49 6.78 15.60
CA VAL A 81 3.87 8.16 15.90
C VAL A 81 3.44 8.51 17.34
N PRO A 82 4.37 8.60 18.31
CA PRO A 82 5.82 8.36 18.23
C PRO A 82 6.18 6.88 18.05
N GLU A 83 7.44 6.57 17.76
CA GLU A 83 7.90 5.26 17.26
C GLU A 83 7.57 4.08 18.21
N GLU A 84 7.35 4.38 19.50
CA GLU A 84 6.94 3.47 20.57
C GLU A 84 5.43 3.15 20.61
N VAL A 85 4.60 4.03 20.03
CA VAL A 85 3.14 3.95 20.13
C VAL A 85 2.57 3.40 18.83
N ILE A 86 1.92 2.25 18.90
CA ILE A 86 1.37 1.45 17.79
C ILE A 86 0.53 2.25 16.76
N THR A 87 0.15 3.48 17.08
CA THR A 87 -0.84 4.30 16.39
C THR A 87 -0.40 5.78 16.35
N VAL A 88 -0.95 6.55 15.42
CA VAL A 88 -0.96 8.02 15.52
C VAL A 88 -2.11 8.36 16.47
N PRO A 89 -1.85 8.86 17.69
CA PRO A 89 -2.89 9.00 18.69
C PRO A 89 -3.74 10.25 18.42
N GLU A 90 -4.87 10.33 19.11
CA GLU A 90 -5.88 11.37 18.90
C GLU A 90 -5.29 12.78 19.10
N GLU A 91 -4.37 12.95 20.04
CA GLU A 91 -3.75 14.25 20.36
C GLU A 91 -2.89 14.78 19.20
N VAL A 92 -2.32 13.90 18.38
CA VAL A 92 -1.63 14.30 17.15
C VAL A 92 -2.66 14.64 16.07
N HIS A 93 -3.73 13.85 15.97
CA HIS A 93 -4.79 14.06 14.99
C HIS A 93 -5.52 15.40 15.18
N GLN A 94 -5.82 15.79 16.42
CA GLN A 94 -6.51 17.03 16.78
C GLN A 94 -5.71 18.31 16.46
N LYS A 95 -4.41 18.20 16.16
CA LYS A 95 -3.57 19.35 15.77
C LYS A 95 -3.79 19.81 14.33
N PHE A 96 -4.50 19.04 13.52
CA PHE A 96 -4.75 19.35 12.12
C PHE A 96 -6.13 19.99 11.94
N GLU A 97 -6.21 20.96 11.03
CA GLU A 97 -7.48 21.54 10.61
C GLU A 97 -8.43 20.43 10.11
N PHE A 98 -9.72 20.55 10.45
CA PHE A 98 -10.78 19.58 10.12
C PHE A 98 -10.70 18.22 10.83
N SER A 99 -9.89 18.06 11.89
CA SER A 99 -9.82 16.82 12.67
C SER A 99 -11.18 16.33 13.18
N GLU A 100 -12.07 17.26 13.55
CA GLU A 100 -13.43 16.91 14.00
C GLU A 100 -14.32 16.34 12.90
N LYS A 101 -14.02 16.62 11.62
CA LYS A 101 -14.83 16.19 10.46
C LYS A 101 -14.27 14.94 9.79
N LEU A 102 -12.95 14.77 9.83
CA LEU A 102 -12.23 13.72 9.11
C LEU A 102 -11.52 12.80 10.08
N PRO A 103 -12.11 11.65 10.46
CA PRO A 103 -11.49 10.74 11.43
C PRO A 103 -10.16 10.14 10.92
N LEU A 104 -9.90 10.18 9.61
CA LEU A 104 -8.73 9.59 8.98
C LEU A 104 -8.16 10.53 7.91
N PHE A 105 -6.94 11.04 8.14
CA PHE A 105 -6.23 11.82 7.14
C PHE A 105 -5.35 10.93 6.26
N GLN A 106 -5.92 10.36 5.20
CA GLN A 106 -5.20 9.39 4.35
C GLN A 106 -3.89 9.96 3.77
N MET A 107 -3.90 11.20 3.27
CA MET A 107 -2.71 11.78 2.65
C MET A 107 -1.60 12.08 3.67
N ILE A 108 -1.98 12.56 4.86
CA ILE A 108 -1.04 12.84 5.94
C ILE A 108 -0.46 11.53 6.50
N GLY A 109 -1.31 10.52 6.72
CA GLY A 109 -0.86 9.20 7.13
C GLY A 109 0.09 8.56 6.11
N LYS A 110 -0.19 8.68 4.80
CA LYS A 110 0.69 8.14 3.75
C LYS A 110 2.06 8.82 3.82
N ASN A 111 2.08 10.14 4.02
CA ASN A 111 3.32 10.90 4.23
C ASN A 111 4.13 10.45 5.46
N VAL A 112 3.45 10.08 6.55
CA VAL A 112 4.08 9.48 7.75
C VAL A 112 4.75 8.15 7.42
N GLY A 113 4.04 7.28 6.68
CA GLY A 113 4.54 5.97 6.26
C GLY A 113 5.71 6.06 5.28
N ILE A 114 5.60 6.90 4.25
CA ILE A 114 6.66 7.11 3.25
C ILE A 114 7.94 7.63 3.92
N ARG A 115 7.84 8.49 4.94
CA ARG A 115 9.01 8.99 5.69
C ARG A 115 9.74 7.92 6.51
N ARG A 116 9.06 6.83 6.86
CA ARG A 116 9.61 5.74 7.69
C ARG A 116 9.77 4.42 6.93
N ALA A 117 9.39 4.41 5.65
CA ALA A 117 9.68 3.35 4.71
C ALA A 117 11.19 3.19 4.55
N ARG A 118 11.68 1.97 4.71
CA ARG A 118 13.07 1.54 4.55
C ARG A 118 13.39 1.13 3.11
N GLY A 119 12.39 0.72 2.33
CA GLY A 119 12.56 0.25 0.96
C GLY A 119 13.21 1.25 0.02
N GLU A 120 13.95 0.77 -0.97
CA GLU A 120 14.55 1.63 -2.01
C GLU A 120 13.47 2.38 -2.82
N PHE A 121 12.36 1.69 -3.10
CA PHE A 121 11.17 2.22 -3.78
C PHE A 121 9.96 2.19 -2.84
N VAL A 122 9.02 3.12 -3.04
CA VAL A 122 7.82 3.21 -2.20
C VAL A 122 6.56 3.17 -3.05
N LEU A 123 5.71 2.18 -2.81
CA LEU A 123 4.35 2.12 -3.34
C LEU A 123 3.38 2.68 -2.31
N SER A 124 2.83 3.87 -2.57
CA SER A 124 1.84 4.50 -1.69
C SER A 124 0.43 4.19 -2.21
N SER A 125 -0.27 3.30 -1.52
CA SER A 125 -1.50 2.68 -2.02
C SER A 125 -2.63 2.68 -0.97
N ASN A 126 -3.80 2.20 -1.36
CA ASN A 126 -4.93 1.97 -0.45
C ASN A 126 -4.86 0.56 0.15
N ILE A 127 -5.68 0.31 1.17
CA ILE A 127 -5.67 -0.95 1.92
C ILE A 127 -6.24 -2.16 1.18
N ASP A 128 -6.86 -1.95 0.02
CA ASP A 128 -7.62 -2.94 -0.73
C ASP A 128 -7.12 -3.10 -2.17
N ILE A 129 -5.93 -2.61 -2.47
CA ILE A 129 -5.33 -2.71 -3.81
C ILE A 129 -4.56 -4.02 -3.94
N LEU A 130 -4.95 -4.82 -4.93
CA LEU A 130 -4.26 -6.03 -5.34
C LEU A 130 -3.34 -5.70 -6.51
N LEU A 131 -2.12 -6.21 -6.47
CA LEU A 131 -1.10 -5.94 -7.49
C LEU A 131 -1.06 -7.10 -8.49
N GLY A 132 -0.92 -6.78 -9.77
CA GLY A 132 -0.68 -7.81 -10.79
C GLY A 132 0.73 -8.39 -10.67
N ASP A 133 0.88 -9.66 -11.04
CA ASP A 133 2.15 -10.40 -10.90
C ASP A 133 3.25 -9.79 -11.76
N ARG A 134 2.88 -9.16 -12.88
CA ARG A 134 3.81 -8.46 -13.78
C ARG A 134 4.59 -7.34 -13.09
N LEU A 135 4.04 -6.70 -12.07
CA LEU A 135 4.80 -5.71 -11.29
C LEU A 135 6.05 -6.38 -10.67
N PHE A 136 5.88 -7.56 -10.08
CA PHE A 136 6.96 -8.29 -9.42
C PHE A 136 7.92 -8.95 -10.40
N VAL A 137 7.42 -9.41 -11.55
CA VAL A 137 8.24 -10.10 -12.56
C VAL A 137 9.01 -9.11 -13.45
N GLU A 138 8.36 -8.04 -13.90
CA GLU A 138 8.89 -7.19 -14.98
C GLU A 138 9.46 -5.86 -14.49
N LEU A 139 8.88 -5.27 -13.44
CA LEU A 139 9.21 -3.91 -13.01
C LEU A 139 10.23 -3.88 -11.87
N LEU A 140 9.95 -4.59 -10.77
CA LEU A 140 10.80 -4.59 -9.57
C LEU A 140 12.22 -5.12 -9.84
N PRO A 141 12.45 -6.18 -10.62
CA PRO A 141 13.79 -6.80 -10.67
C PRO A 141 14.89 -6.00 -11.36
N LYS A 142 14.62 -4.81 -11.95
CA LYS A 142 15.64 -3.85 -12.48
C LYS A 142 15.10 -2.64 -13.27
N LYS A 143 13.79 -2.50 -13.53
CA LYS A 143 13.27 -1.43 -14.42
C LYS A 143 12.93 -0.12 -13.70
N LEU A 144 12.86 -0.13 -12.37
CA LEU A 144 12.52 1.07 -11.62
C LEU A 144 13.68 2.07 -11.57
N ARG A 145 13.37 3.32 -11.88
CA ARG A 145 14.30 4.45 -11.84
C ARG A 145 13.95 5.36 -10.68
N LYS A 146 14.98 5.83 -9.97
CA LYS A 146 14.83 6.89 -8.97
C LYS A 146 14.35 8.16 -9.66
N GLU A 147 13.70 9.04 -8.88
CA GLU A 147 13.18 10.33 -9.36
C GLU A 147 12.11 10.23 -10.46
N VAL A 148 11.47 9.06 -10.57
CA VAL A 148 10.35 8.83 -11.48
C VAL A 148 9.11 8.50 -10.65
N LEU A 149 7.99 9.13 -11.00
CA LEU A 149 6.67 8.74 -10.51
C LEU A 149 6.07 7.74 -11.50
N TYR A 150 5.64 6.60 -10.96
CA TYR A 150 4.99 5.54 -11.72
C TYR A 150 3.53 5.44 -11.32
N ARG A 151 2.66 5.20 -12.30
CA ARG A 151 1.22 5.00 -12.10
C ARG A 151 0.74 3.85 -12.97
N SER A 152 -0.19 3.05 -12.47
CA SER A 152 -0.83 1.96 -13.22
C SER A 152 -2.32 2.26 -13.41
N ASN A 153 -2.91 1.66 -14.43
CA ASN A 153 -4.36 1.51 -14.50
C ASN A 153 -4.85 0.69 -13.30
N ARG A 154 -6.08 0.96 -12.86
CA ARG A 154 -6.74 0.23 -11.77
C ARG A 154 -8.02 -0.39 -12.28
N LEU A 155 -8.21 -1.67 -11.99
CA LEU A 155 -9.46 -2.37 -12.22
C LEU A 155 -10.18 -2.54 -10.87
N ASP A 156 -11.35 -1.93 -10.74
CA ASP A 156 -12.18 -2.09 -9.56
C ASP A 156 -12.85 -3.48 -9.60
N LEU A 157 -12.86 -4.17 -8.46
CA LEU A 157 -13.36 -5.54 -8.32
C LEU A 157 -14.52 -5.59 -7.32
N LYS A 158 -15.44 -6.53 -7.50
CA LYS A 158 -16.45 -6.83 -6.47
C LYS A 158 -15.80 -7.49 -5.25
N ASN A 159 -16.35 -7.26 -4.06
CA ASN A 159 -15.84 -7.79 -2.79
C ASN A 159 -15.92 -9.32 -2.69
N ASP A 160 -16.72 -9.98 -3.55
CA ASP A 160 -16.81 -11.44 -3.63
C ASP A 160 -15.44 -12.13 -3.80
N ILE A 161 -14.47 -11.42 -4.40
CA ILE A 161 -13.09 -11.91 -4.56
C ILE A 161 -12.41 -12.28 -3.23
N LEU A 162 -12.85 -11.70 -2.10
CA LEU A 162 -12.29 -11.99 -0.78
C LEU A 162 -12.49 -13.46 -0.36
N GLN A 163 -13.39 -14.18 -1.02
CA GLN A 163 -13.68 -15.60 -0.78
C GLN A 163 -12.71 -16.53 -1.52
N ASP A 164 -11.94 -16.01 -2.48
CA ASP A 164 -11.08 -16.79 -3.36
C ASP A 164 -9.59 -16.46 -3.15
N GLU A 165 -8.72 -17.41 -3.53
CA GLU A 165 -7.31 -17.13 -3.73
C GLU A 165 -7.13 -16.15 -4.89
N PHE A 166 -6.41 -15.04 -4.68
CA PHE A 166 -6.15 -14.10 -5.76
C PHE A 166 -5.29 -14.73 -6.86
N ARG A 167 -5.83 -14.70 -8.06
CA ARG A 167 -5.11 -14.96 -9.32
C ARG A 167 -5.60 -13.93 -10.32
N GLU A 168 -4.69 -13.22 -10.97
CA GLU A 168 -5.02 -12.08 -11.84
C GLU A 168 -6.07 -12.43 -12.91
N VAL A 169 -5.92 -13.58 -13.58
CA VAL A 169 -6.88 -14.08 -14.58
C VAL A 169 -8.26 -14.39 -13.99
N HIS A 170 -8.33 -14.83 -12.73
CA HIS A 170 -9.59 -15.11 -12.04
C HIS A 170 -10.25 -13.82 -11.55
N ALA A 171 -9.45 -12.85 -11.11
CA ALA A 171 -9.91 -11.55 -10.64
C ALA A 171 -10.72 -10.78 -11.70
N LEU A 172 -10.44 -11.00 -12.98
CA LEU A 172 -11.20 -10.41 -14.10
C LEU A 172 -12.69 -10.75 -14.08
N LYS A 173 -13.08 -11.91 -13.51
CA LYS A 173 -14.50 -12.29 -13.36
C LYS A 173 -15.25 -11.36 -12.40
N TYR A 174 -14.53 -10.71 -11.50
CA TYR A 174 -15.06 -9.77 -10.51
C TYR A 174 -14.93 -8.32 -10.95
N ALA A 175 -14.43 -8.04 -12.15
CA ALA A 175 -14.19 -6.69 -12.64
C ALA A 175 -15.49 -5.89 -12.81
N THR A 176 -15.48 -4.65 -12.34
CA THR A 176 -16.62 -3.72 -12.45
C THR A 176 -16.28 -2.46 -13.23
N ARG A 177 -15.07 -1.91 -13.06
CA ARG A 177 -14.69 -0.65 -13.69
C ARG A 177 -13.19 -0.57 -13.96
N LEU A 178 -12.82 -0.23 -15.19
CA LEU A 178 -11.46 0.16 -15.53
C LEU A 178 -11.29 1.67 -15.28
N ASN A 179 -10.33 2.02 -14.42
CA ASN A 179 -9.87 3.38 -14.20
C ASN A 179 -8.52 3.53 -14.90
N ALA A 180 -8.56 4.06 -16.12
CA ALA A 180 -7.39 4.43 -16.89
C ALA A 180 -7.23 5.95 -16.92
N MET A 181 -5.98 6.42 -16.85
CA MET A 181 -5.63 7.83 -16.93
C MET A 181 -4.52 8.02 -17.98
N PRO A 182 -4.38 9.21 -18.58
CA PRO A 182 -3.19 9.51 -19.37
C PRO A 182 -1.91 9.30 -18.54
N ASN A 183 -0.83 8.86 -19.18
CA ASN A 183 0.49 8.62 -18.57
C ASN A 183 0.53 7.52 -17.49
N THR A 184 -0.32 6.49 -17.61
CA THR A 184 -0.21 5.26 -16.83
C THR A 184 0.50 4.16 -17.61
N ILE A 185 1.14 3.26 -16.88
CA ILE A 185 1.66 2.01 -17.43
C ILE A 185 0.52 1.00 -17.48
N GLN A 186 0.34 0.38 -18.65
CA GLN A 186 -0.54 -0.76 -18.80
C GLN A 186 0.29 -2.03 -18.71
N LEU A 187 0.07 -2.83 -17.66
CA LEU A 187 0.63 -4.17 -17.55
C LEU A 187 -0.44 -5.15 -18.08
N GLY A 188 -0.38 -5.48 -19.38
CA GLY A 188 -1.34 -6.37 -20.08
C GLY A 188 -0.78 -6.89 -21.41
N SER A 189 -1.27 -8.03 -21.92
CA SER A 189 -0.66 -8.82 -23.02
C SER A 189 -0.45 -8.02 -24.32
N GLY A 190 0.82 -7.75 -24.65
CA GLY A 190 1.23 -7.17 -25.94
C GLY A 190 1.37 -5.66 -25.93
N GLY A 191 2.55 -5.15 -25.56
CA GLY A 191 2.93 -3.75 -25.74
C GLY A 191 3.71 -3.20 -24.55
N GLU A 192 5.02 -3.04 -24.70
CA GLU A 192 5.81 -2.21 -23.77
C GLU A 192 5.36 -0.75 -23.90
N ILE A 193 4.71 -0.21 -22.87
CA ILE A 193 4.67 1.25 -22.67
C ILE A 193 4.92 1.54 -21.19
N LEU A 194 6.21 1.67 -20.85
CA LEU A 194 6.71 2.17 -19.57
C LEU A 194 6.72 3.71 -19.61
N MET A 195 5.55 4.34 -19.48
CA MET A 195 5.46 5.81 -19.39
C MET A 195 5.89 6.28 -18.00
N SER A 196 6.99 7.04 -17.95
CA SER A 196 7.55 7.64 -16.73
C SER A 196 7.24 9.12 -16.67
N TYR A 197 6.69 9.61 -15.54
CA TYR A 197 6.52 11.04 -15.30
C TYR A 197 7.60 11.56 -14.34
N ARG A 198 8.27 12.66 -14.71
CA ARG A 198 9.18 13.40 -13.82
C ARG A 198 8.46 14.64 -13.29
N PRO A 199 8.16 14.73 -11.98
CA PRO A 199 7.52 15.91 -11.41
C PRO A 199 8.42 17.15 -11.54
N SER A 200 7.89 18.26 -12.06
CA SER A 200 8.56 19.57 -12.04
C SER A 200 8.11 20.35 -10.79
N GLY A 201 9.03 20.64 -9.87
CA GLY A 201 8.83 21.62 -8.81
C GLY A 201 8.33 21.10 -7.44
N SER A 202 8.86 21.73 -6.40
CA SER A 202 8.82 21.45 -4.95
C SER A 202 7.49 21.02 -4.30
N SER A 203 7.49 19.83 -3.69
CA SER A 203 6.64 19.43 -2.53
C SER A 203 6.87 17.96 -2.14
N ILE A 204 7.30 17.11 -3.08
CA ILE A 204 7.81 15.75 -2.79
C ILE A 204 9.19 15.91 -2.15
N ALA A 205 9.17 16.24 -0.87
CA ALA A 205 10.32 16.63 -0.05
C ALA A 205 11.47 15.64 -0.17
N LYS A 206 12.60 16.05 -0.78
CA LYS A 206 13.99 15.54 -0.61
C LYS A 206 14.21 14.02 -0.46
N GLN A 207 13.23 13.18 -0.76
CA GLN A 207 13.31 11.73 -0.64
C GLN A 207 13.70 11.20 -2.00
N ARG A 208 14.93 10.71 -2.11
CA ARG A 208 15.51 10.09 -3.31
C ARG A 208 14.86 8.74 -3.70
N LYS A 209 13.59 8.52 -3.33
CA LYS A 209 12.84 7.26 -3.54
C LYS A 209 11.77 7.49 -4.61
N ALA A 210 11.61 6.55 -5.52
CA ALA A 210 10.51 6.61 -6.50
C ALA A 210 9.19 6.27 -5.78
N ILE A 211 8.15 7.05 -6.04
CA ILE A 211 6.82 6.88 -5.44
C ILE A 211 5.89 6.28 -6.51
N PHE A 212 5.09 5.29 -6.13
CA PHE A 212 3.99 4.80 -6.96
C PHE A 212 2.67 5.28 -6.35
N LEU A 213 1.79 5.79 -7.20
CA LEU A 213 0.43 6.15 -6.83
C LEU A 213 -0.52 5.24 -7.61
N SER A 214 -1.42 4.56 -6.91
CA SER A 214 -2.51 3.75 -7.50
C SER A 214 -3.87 4.37 -7.19
#